data_AF-A0A453P9I7-F1
#
_entry.id   AF-A0A453P9I7-F1
#
_cell.length_a   1.000
_cell.length_b   1.000
_cell.length_c   1.000
_cell.angle_alpha   90.00
_cell.angle_beta   90.00
_cell.angle_gamma   90.00
#
_symmetry.space_group_name_H-M   'P 1'
#
loop_
_entity.id
_entity.type
_entity.pdbx_description
1 polymer ?
#
loop_
_entity_poly.entity_id
_entity_poly.type
_entity_poly.pdbx_seq_one_letter_code
_entity_poly.pdbx_strand_id
1 'polypeptide(L)'
;SLDFSAHHAAAVDAVAARAASSASSAPRRYPACPAEYSEYTPCEDVKRSLRYPRDRLVYRERHCPSGRERLRCLVPAPAGYRNPFPWPASRDVAWFANVPHKELTVEKAVQNWIRVDGDKLRFPGGGTMFPHGADAYIDDIGKLIPLHDGSIRTALDTGCGVASWGAYLLSRDILAMSFAPRDSHEAQVQFALERGVPAMIGVLASNRLTYPARAFDMAHCSRCLIPWHLYGTPTSSLHPNAIPFHPSHSGIYTHAL
;
A
#
# COMPACT_ATOMS: atom_id res chain seq x y z
N SER A 1 -3.83 18.47 32.73
CA SER A 1 -3.47 17.04 32.85
C SER A 1 -4.00 16.35 31.61
N LEU A 2 -3.12 15.79 30.77
CA LEU A 2 -3.56 15.03 29.59
C LEU A 2 -3.81 13.59 30.03
N ASP A 3 -5.02 13.10 29.78
CA ASP A 3 -5.44 11.76 30.15
C ASP A 3 -4.88 10.74 29.14
N PHE A 4 -3.92 9.93 29.60
CA PHE A 4 -3.32 8.84 28.82
C PHE A 4 -4.05 7.51 29.04
N SER A 5 -5.24 7.52 29.65
CA SER A 5 -6.03 6.31 29.86
C SER A 5 -6.50 5.76 28.52
N ALA A 6 -6.22 4.48 28.27
CA ALA A 6 -6.70 3.80 27.08
C ALA A 6 -8.24 3.80 27.05
N HIS A 7 -8.85 4.44 26.04
CA HIS A 7 -10.31 4.40 25.82
C HIS A 7 -10.84 3.00 25.45
N HIS A 8 -9.91 2.06 25.20
CA HIS A 8 -10.17 0.63 25.12
C HIS A 8 -9.35 -0.12 26.18
N ALA A 9 -9.41 0.32 27.44
CA ALA A 9 -9.17 -0.58 28.54
C ALA A 9 -10.30 -1.62 28.49
N ALA A 10 -10.05 -2.77 27.87
CA ALA A 10 -10.90 -3.93 28.09
C ALA A 10 -10.93 -4.11 29.61
N ALA A 11 -12.07 -3.81 30.24
CA ALA A 11 -12.22 -3.84 31.69
C ALA A 11 -11.73 -5.21 32.15
N VAL A 12 -10.52 -5.25 32.70
CA VAL A 12 -9.79 -6.49 32.98
C VAL A 12 -10.59 -7.37 33.93
N ASP A 13 -11.39 -6.75 34.81
CA ASP A 13 -12.32 -7.43 35.71
C ASP A 13 -13.57 -7.97 34.99
N ALA A 14 -14.08 -7.28 33.96
CA ALA A 14 -15.22 -7.77 33.17
C ALA A 14 -14.80 -8.87 32.18
N VAL A 15 -13.56 -8.82 31.67
CA VAL A 15 -12.97 -9.89 30.84
C VAL A 15 -12.64 -11.10 31.72
N ALA A 16 -12.11 -10.91 32.93
CA ALA A 16 -11.87 -12.00 33.87
C ALA A 16 -13.18 -12.66 34.36
N ALA A 17 -14.22 -11.87 34.68
CA ALA A 17 -15.54 -12.38 35.05
C ALA A 17 -16.23 -13.13 33.88
N ARG A 18 -16.09 -12.62 32.64
CA ARG A 18 -16.57 -13.32 31.44
C ARG A 18 -15.77 -14.59 31.16
N ALA A 19 -14.45 -14.58 31.34
CA ALA A 19 -13.57 -15.74 31.18
C ALA A 19 -13.88 -16.84 32.20
N ALA A 20 -14.22 -16.47 33.44
CA ALA A 20 -14.66 -17.41 34.47
C ALA A 20 -16.04 -18.02 34.15
N SER A 21 -16.96 -17.27 33.54
CA SER A 21 -18.25 -17.79 33.06
C SER A 21 -18.19 -18.51 31.70
N SER A 22 -17.09 -18.35 30.94
CA SER A 22 -16.91 -18.92 29.60
C SER A 22 -15.92 -20.08 29.56
N ALA A 23 -15.65 -20.73 30.69
CA ALA A 23 -14.70 -21.84 30.82
C ALA A 23 -15.08 -23.12 30.04
N SER A 24 -15.96 -23.04 29.04
CA SER A 24 -16.28 -24.13 28.11
C SER A 24 -16.25 -23.76 26.62
N SER A 25 -15.91 -22.53 26.21
CA SER A 25 -15.73 -22.27 24.77
C SER A 25 -14.32 -22.64 24.34
N ALA A 26 -14.14 -23.86 23.84
CA ALA A 26 -12.92 -24.25 23.13
C ALA A 26 -12.54 -23.18 22.09
N PRO A 27 -11.24 -22.87 21.89
CA PRO A 27 -10.82 -21.89 20.91
C PRO A 27 -11.40 -22.25 19.55
N ARG A 28 -12.07 -21.29 18.90
CA ARG A 28 -12.62 -21.48 17.55
C ARG A 28 -11.49 -21.91 16.62
N ARG A 29 -11.54 -23.16 16.16
CA ARG A 29 -10.61 -23.67 15.16
C ARG A 29 -11.18 -23.38 13.77
N TYR A 30 -10.37 -22.75 12.94
CA TYR A 30 -10.67 -22.52 11.54
C TYR A 30 -9.86 -23.51 10.69
N PRO A 31 -10.49 -24.28 9.80
CA PRO A 31 -9.75 -25.13 8.86
C PRO A 31 -8.96 -24.28 7.87
N ALA A 32 -7.95 -24.85 7.22
CA ALA A 32 -7.30 -24.18 6.09
C ALA A 32 -8.27 -24.04 4.91
N CYS A 33 -8.21 -22.92 4.19
CA CYS A 33 -8.90 -22.76 2.92
C CYS A 33 -8.24 -23.64 1.84
N PRO A 34 -8.96 -24.03 0.78
CA PRO A 34 -8.35 -24.59 -0.42
C PRO A 34 -7.23 -23.70 -0.97
N ALA A 35 -6.20 -24.32 -1.57
CA ALA A 35 -4.99 -23.62 -2.04
C ALA A 35 -5.27 -22.54 -3.11
N GLU A 36 -6.37 -22.65 -3.85
CA GLU A 36 -6.85 -21.64 -4.80
C GLU A 36 -7.13 -20.28 -4.16
N TYR A 37 -7.36 -20.24 -2.84
CA TYR A 37 -7.57 -19.01 -2.08
C TYR A 37 -6.27 -18.36 -1.60
N SER A 38 -5.08 -18.90 -1.90
CA SER A 38 -3.79 -18.32 -1.51
C SER A 38 -3.65 -16.84 -1.91
N GLU A 39 -4.22 -16.46 -3.05
CA GLU A 39 -4.23 -15.08 -3.57
C GLU A 39 -5.51 -14.30 -3.23
N TYR A 40 -6.35 -14.83 -2.35
CA TYR A 40 -7.61 -14.21 -1.95
C TYR A 40 -7.34 -12.90 -1.21
N THR A 41 -7.78 -11.79 -1.83
CA THR A 41 -7.76 -10.47 -1.20
C THR A 41 -9.16 -10.07 -0.77
N PRO A 42 -9.43 -9.92 0.54
CA PRO A 42 -10.74 -9.54 1.03
C PRO A 42 -11.24 -8.21 0.43
N CYS A 43 -12.48 -8.22 -0.06
CA CYS A 43 -13.16 -7.06 -0.66
C CYS A 43 -12.64 -6.57 -2.02
N GLU A 44 -11.72 -7.30 -2.66
CA GLU A 44 -11.13 -6.93 -3.95
C GLU A 44 -11.55 -7.92 -5.07
N ASP A 45 -12.80 -8.40 -5.03
CA ASP A 45 -13.34 -9.34 -6.03
C ASP A 45 -13.64 -8.64 -7.35
N VAL A 46 -12.98 -9.08 -8.43
CA VAL A 46 -13.08 -8.45 -9.76
C VAL A 46 -14.50 -8.47 -10.31
N LYS A 47 -15.21 -9.61 -10.19
CA LYS A 47 -16.58 -9.72 -10.74
C LYS A 47 -17.54 -8.77 -10.02
N ARG A 48 -17.39 -8.63 -8.71
CA ARG A 48 -18.18 -7.69 -7.90
C ARG A 48 -17.83 -6.25 -8.20
N SER A 49 -16.55 -5.94 -8.33
CA SER A 49 -16.06 -4.58 -8.54
C SER A 49 -16.54 -4.00 -9.88
N LEU A 50 -16.59 -4.83 -10.93
CA LEU A 50 -17.09 -4.46 -12.26
C LEU A 50 -18.58 -4.06 -12.32
N ARG A 51 -19.36 -4.30 -11.26
CA ARG A 51 -20.77 -3.88 -11.18
C ARG A 51 -20.97 -2.43 -10.77
N TYR A 52 -19.91 -1.75 -10.36
CA TYR A 52 -19.97 -0.37 -9.86
C TYR A 52 -19.59 0.66 -10.94
N PRO A 53 -20.01 1.93 -10.78
CA PRO A 53 -19.71 2.98 -11.74
C PRO A 53 -18.22 3.18 -12.00
N ARG A 54 -17.90 3.57 -13.23
CA ARG A 54 -16.55 4.00 -13.63
C ARG A 54 -16.23 5.42 -13.17
N ASP A 55 -17.26 6.23 -12.95
CA ASP A 55 -17.13 7.58 -12.41
C ASP A 55 -16.32 7.54 -11.11
N ARG A 56 -15.37 8.47 -10.99
CA ARG A 56 -14.42 8.58 -9.87
C ARG A 56 -13.72 7.28 -9.48
N LEU A 57 -13.62 6.30 -10.39
CA LEU A 57 -13.01 4.99 -10.14
C LEU A 57 -13.67 4.20 -9.00
N VAL A 58 -14.97 4.39 -8.72
CA VAL A 58 -15.68 3.66 -7.64
C VAL A 58 -15.57 2.15 -7.79
N TYR A 59 -15.55 1.64 -9.02
CA TYR A 59 -15.30 0.21 -9.29
C TYR A 59 -13.95 -0.31 -8.78
N ARG A 60 -12.96 0.54 -8.47
CA ARG A 60 -11.66 0.14 -7.91
C ARG A 60 -11.63 0.23 -6.38
N GLU A 61 -12.72 0.67 -5.76
CA GLU A 61 -12.83 0.69 -4.30
C GLU A 61 -13.12 -0.70 -3.73
N ARG A 62 -13.02 -0.81 -2.40
CA ARG A 62 -13.30 -2.05 -1.68
C ARG A 62 -14.78 -2.37 -1.74
N HIS A 63 -15.10 -3.52 -2.33
CA HIS A 63 -16.45 -4.05 -2.41
C HIS A 63 -16.51 -5.37 -1.65
N CYS A 64 -16.98 -5.33 -0.41
CA CYS A 64 -16.91 -6.50 0.46
C CYS A 64 -18.03 -7.52 0.21
N PRO A 65 -17.75 -8.83 0.39
CA PRO A 65 -18.77 -9.87 0.39
C PRO A 65 -19.75 -9.69 1.57
N SER A 66 -21.00 -10.11 1.34
CA SER A 66 -22.00 -10.22 2.40
C SER A 66 -21.60 -11.28 3.43
N GLY A 67 -22.24 -11.29 4.61
CA GLY A 67 -21.86 -12.19 5.71
C GLY A 67 -21.86 -13.69 5.37
N ARG A 68 -22.65 -14.11 4.37
CA ARG A 68 -22.73 -15.51 3.90
C ARG A 68 -21.60 -15.90 2.95
N GLU A 69 -21.04 -14.93 2.23
CA GLU A 69 -19.98 -15.12 1.23
C GLU A 69 -18.56 -15.02 1.86
N ARG A 70 -18.46 -14.64 3.14
CA ARG A 70 -17.17 -14.52 3.84
C ARG A 70 -16.57 -15.90 4.11
N LEU A 71 -15.30 -16.07 3.74
CA LEU A 71 -14.52 -17.26 4.07
C LEU A 71 -14.45 -17.45 5.59
N ARG A 72 -14.64 -18.69 6.04
CA ARG A 72 -14.53 -19.11 7.45
C ARG A 72 -13.42 -20.15 7.60
N CYS A 73 -12.28 -19.85 7.00
CA CYS A 73 -11.10 -20.68 6.96
C CYS A 73 -9.84 -19.78 6.98
N LEU A 74 -8.69 -20.37 7.31
CA LEU A 74 -7.39 -19.71 7.27
C LEU A 74 -6.83 -19.81 5.85
N VAL A 75 -6.62 -18.68 5.19
CA VAL A 75 -5.99 -18.64 3.86
C VAL A 75 -4.55 -19.14 4.00
N PRO A 76 -4.14 -20.21 3.28
CA PRO A 76 -2.78 -20.71 3.35
C PRO A 76 -1.82 -19.78 2.61
N ALA A 77 -0.57 -19.73 3.07
CA ALA A 77 0.50 -19.11 2.30
C ALA A 77 0.75 -19.89 0.99
N PRO A 78 1.32 -19.24 -0.04
CA PRO A 78 1.75 -19.92 -1.27
C PRO A 78 2.69 -21.10 -0.98
N ALA A 79 2.65 -22.12 -1.85
CA ALA A 79 3.50 -23.29 -1.71
C ALA A 79 4.98 -22.89 -1.80
N GLY A 80 5.77 -23.29 -0.80
CA GLY A 80 7.19 -22.94 -0.73
C GLY A 80 7.47 -21.52 -0.23
N TYR A 81 6.47 -20.83 0.37
CA TYR A 81 6.66 -19.55 1.04
C TYR A 81 7.84 -19.59 2.01
N ARG A 82 8.61 -18.50 2.05
CA ARG A 82 9.79 -18.32 2.90
C ARG A 82 9.70 -17.00 3.64
N ASN A 83 10.37 -16.92 4.78
CA ASN A 83 10.50 -15.64 5.48
C ASN A 83 11.20 -14.61 4.57
N PRO A 84 10.70 -13.35 4.52
CA PRO A 84 11.37 -12.27 3.81
C PRO A 84 12.81 -12.06 4.26
N PHE A 85 13.63 -11.49 3.37
CA PHE A 85 14.98 -11.05 3.74
C PHE A 85 14.91 -9.96 4.83
N PRO A 86 15.95 -9.78 5.64
CA PRO A 86 16.03 -8.65 6.55
C PRO A 86 16.24 -7.34 5.77
N TRP A 87 15.71 -6.24 6.31
CA TRP A 87 16.05 -4.90 5.83
C TRP A 87 17.54 -4.59 6.11
N PRO A 88 18.29 -3.93 5.22
CA PRO A 88 17.87 -3.31 3.95
C PRO A 88 17.93 -4.23 2.74
N ALA A 89 18.40 -5.47 2.86
CA ALA A 89 18.51 -6.38 1.73
C ALA A 89 17.14 -6.61 1.05
N SER A 90 16.09 -6.77 1.84
CA SER A 90 14.71 -6.94 1.34
C SER A 90 14.22 -5.81 0.45
N ARG A 91 14.81 -4.60 0.54
CA ARG A 91 14.47 -3.48 -0.35
C ARG A 91 14.58 -3.88 -1.81
N ASP A 92 15.59 -4.65 -2.18
CA ASP A 92 15.93 -4.92 -3.59
C ASP A 92 15.67 -6.38 -3.98
N VAL A 93 15.25 -7.23 -3.05
CA VAL A 93 15.03 -8.65 -3.30
C VAL A 93 13.86 -9.25 -2.52
N ALA A 94 13.09 -10.12 -3.18
CA ALA A 94 12.08 -10.99 -2.58
C ALA A 94 12.21 -12.42 -3.11
N TRP A 95 11.62 -13.40 -2.42
CA TRP A 95 11.55 -14.76 -2.92
C TRP A 95 10.50 -14.89 -4.03
N PHE A 96 10.84 -15.59 -5.12
CA PHE A 96 9.88 -15.88 -6.19
C PHE A 96 8.69 -16.69 -5.64
N ALA A 97 8.94 -17.65 -4.74
CA ALA A 97 7.89 -18.50 -4.16
C ALA A 97 6.85 -17.73 -3.33
N ASN A 98 7.18 -16.53 -2.83
CA ASN A 98 6.24 -15.73 -2.05
C ASN A 98 5.26 -14.96 -2.95
N VAL A 99 5.62 -14.70 -4.20
CA VAL A 99 4.78 -14.03 -5.20
C VAL A 99 5.03 -14.70 -6.57
N PRO A 100 4.51 -15.93 -6.79
CA PRO A 100 4.94 -16.82 -7.86
C PRO A 100 4.34 -16.49 -9.24
N HIS A 101 4.39 -15.22 -9.62
CA HIS A 101 3.64 -14.66 -10.75
C HIS A 101 4.59 -14.25 -11.88
N LYS A 102 4.71 -15.11 -12.89
CA LYS A 102 5.71 -14.95 -13.97
C LYS A 102 5.31 -13.87 -14.96
N GLU A 103 4.01 -13.68 -15.19
CA GLU A 103 3.46 -12.76 -16.19
C GLU A 103 3.91 -11.32 -15.89
N LEU A 104 3.84 -10.89 -14.63
CA LEU A 104 4.35 -9.59 -14.17
C LEU A 104 5.84 -9.43 -14.39
N THR A 105 6.61 -10.51 -14.25
CA THR A 105 8.07 -10.50 -14.44
C THR A 105 8.48 -10.48 -15.90
N VAL A 106 7.64 -10.99 -16.81
CA VAL A 106 7.89 -11.07 -18.25
C VAL A 106 7.35 -9.84 -18.97
N GLU A 107 6.11 -9.43 -18.72
CA GLU A 107 5.47 -8.29 -19.37
C GLU A 107 6.09 -6.94 -18.98
N LYS A 108 6.64 -6.85 -17.75
CA LYS A 108 7.24 -5.60 -17.23
C LYS A 108 8.77 -5.64 -17.17
N ALA A 109 9.40 -6.66 -17.75
CA ALA A 109 10.86 -6.81 -17.83
C ALA A 109 11.52 -5.61 -18.53
N VAL A 110 10.89 -5.10 -19.60
CA VAL A 110 11.41 -3.98 -20.41
C VAL A 110 11.54 -2.68 -19.59
N GLN A 111 10.73 -2.52 -18.53
CA GLN A 111 10.70 -1.30 -17.71
C GLN A 111 11.62 -1.37 -16.48
N ASN A 112 12.47 -2.40 -16.38
CA ASN A 112 13.33 -2.66 -15.22
C ASN A 112 12.54 -2.65 -13.89
N TRP A 113 11.30 -3.16 -13.88
CA TRP A 113 10.49 -3.24 -12.66
C TRP A 113 10.91 -4.37 -11.74
N ILE A 114 10.99 -5.57 -12.31
CA ILE A 114 11.34 -6.79 -11.60
C ILE A 114 12.21 -7.65 -12.54
N ARG A 115 13.27 -8.26 -12.01
CA ARG A 115 14.07 -9.27 -12.73
C ARG A 115 14.01 -10.58 -11.97
N VAL A 116 13.72 -11.68 -12.66
CA VAL A 116 13.83 -13.02 -12.07
C VAL A 116 15.30 -13.43 -12.06
N ASP A 117 15.79 -13.86 -10.90
CA ASP A 117 17.15 -14.36 -10.70
C ASP A 117 17.07 -15.66 -9.87
N GLY A 118 17.02 -16.80 -10.57
CA GLY A 118 16.84 -18.10 -9.93
C GLY A 118 15.53 -18.20 -9.13
N ASP A 119 15.65 -18.37 -7.81
CA ASP A 119 14.51 -18.41 -6.88
C ASP A 119 14.15 -17.05 -6.28
N LYS A 120 14.70 -15.95 -6.83
CA LYS A 120 14.52 -14.58 -6.34
C LYS A 120 13.94 -13.65 -7.40
N LEU A 121 13.32 -12.60 -6.90
CA LEU A 121 12.88 -11.43 -7.64
C LEU A 121 13.75 -10.25 -7.23
N ARG A 122 14.33 -9.55 -8.20
CA ARG A 122 15.15 -8.34 -7.97
C ARG A 122 14.42 -7.10 -8.42
N PHE A 123 14.51 -6.04 -7.61
CA PHE A 123 13.82 -4.77 -7.81
C PHE A 123 14.86 -3.66 -7.95
N PRO A 124 15.28 -3.29 -9.17
CA PRO A 124 16.34 -2.30 -9.37
C PRO A 124 15.85 -0.85 -9.17
N GLY A 125 14.65 -0.66 -8.62
CA GLY A 125 14.03 0.66 -8.42
C GLY A 125 13.48 1.32 -9.69
N GLY A 126 13.46 0.62 -10.83
CA GLY A 126 13.04 1.16 -12.12
C GLY A 126 11.53 1.36 -12.27
N GLY A 127 11.14 1.88 -13.43
CA GLY A 127 9.75 1.91 -13.88
C GLY A 127 9.42 2.89 -14.97
N THR A 128 8.16 2.89 -15.42
CA THR A 128 7.70 3.87 -16.42
C THR A 128 8.01 5.30 -15.97
N MET A 129 7.85 5.59 -14.67
CA MET A 129 8.17 6.90 -14.09
C MET A 129 9.61 7.03 -13.59
N PHE A 130 10.35 5.93 -13.51
CA PHE A 130 11.71 5.89 -12.97
C PHE A 130 12.65 5.20 -13.99
N PRO A 131 12.80 5.75 -15.21
CA PRO A 131 13.63 5.12 -16.24
C PRO A 131 15.10 4.98 -15.82
N HIS A 132 15.57 5.89 -14.96
CA HIS A 132 16.92 5.87 -14.37
C HIS A 132 16.93 5.37 -12.90
N GLY A 133 15.82 4.80 -12.42
CA GLY A 133 15.66 4.33 -11.05
C GLY A 133 15.08 5.38 -10.10
N ALA A 134 14.43 4.88 -9.04
CA ALA A 134 13.74 5.71 -8.06
C ALA A 134 14.69 6.61 -7.26
N ASP A 135 15.92 6.18 -7.01
CA ASP A 135 16.92 6.97 -6.28
C ASP A 135 17.28 8.27 -7.02
N ALA A 136 17.59 8.16 -8.31
CA ALA A 136 17.90 9.32 -9.16
C ALA A 136 16.70 10.28 -9.26
N TYR A 137 15.48 9.72 -9.33
CA TYR A 137 14.26 10.53 -9.29
C TYR A 137 14.13 11.27 -7.95
N ILE A 138 14.38 10.61 -6.82
CA ILE A 138 14.38 11.23 -5.49
C ILE A 138 15.44 12.33 -5.38
N ASP A 139 16.62 12.15 -5.97
CA ASP A 139 17.66 13.19 -6.01
C ASP A 139 17.20 14.43 -6.81
N ASP A 140 16.49 14.22 -7.91
CA ASP A 140 15.91 15.33 -8.69
C ASP A 140 14.85 16.10 -7.88
N ILE A 141 14.05 15.41 -7.07
CA ILE A 141 13.12 16.04 -6.12
C ILE A 141 13.89 16.82 -5.05
N GLY A 142 14.96 16.24 -4.52
CA GLY A 142 15.80 16.84 -3.47
C GLY A 142 16.46 18.15 -3.88
N LYS A 143 16.57 18.45 -5.18
CA LYS A 143 17.01 19.75 -5.70
C LYS A 143 15.96 20.85 -5.54
N LEU A 144 14.69 20.49 -5.39
CA LEU A 144 13.56 21.41 -5.33
C LEU A 144 13.01 21.56 -3.91
N ILE A 145 13.04 20.49 -3.11
CA ILE A 145 12.56 20.48 -1.72
C ILE A 145 13.57 19.79 -0.80
N PRO A 146 13.72 20.24 0.46
CA PRO A 146 14.68 19.64 1.38
C PRO A 146 14.18 18.28 1.87
N LEU A 147 14.81 17.20 1.40
CA LEU A 147 14.49 15.83 1.82
C LEU A 147 15.38 15.31 2.97
N HIS A 148 16.38 16.08 3.40
CA HIS A 148 17.42 15.61 4.33
C HIS A 148 17.46 16.35 5.67
N ASP A 149 16.73 17.46 5.82
CA ASP A 149 16.76 18.29 7.04
C ASP A 149 15.77 17.81 8.14
N GLY A 150 15.03 16.73 7.87
CA GLY A 150 14.02 16.17 8.77
C GLY A 150 12.72 16.97 8.83
N SER A 151 12.51 17.94 7.93
CA SER A 151 11.25 18.67 7.78
C SER A 151 10.15 17.81 7.15
N ILE A 152 10.52 16.87 6.29
CA ILE A 152 9.65 15.83 5.72
C ILE A 152 10.03 14.51 6.37
N ARG A 153 9.07 13.82 6.99
CA ARG A 153 9.28 12.53 7.68
C ARG A 153 8.34 11.45 7.17
N THR A 154 7.21 11.86 6.62
CA THR A 154 6.14 10.97 6.16
C THR A 154 5.67 11.35 4.78
N ALA A 155 5.44 10.35 3.93
CA ALA A 155 5.00 10.55 2.56
C ALA A 155 3.82 9.65 2.20
N LEU A 156 2.84 10.20 1.49
CA LEU A 156 1.79 9.43 0.83
C LEU A 156 2.22 9.11 -0.60
N ASP A 157 2.28 7.84 -0.98
CA ASP A 157 2.66 7.42 -2.34
C ASP A 157 1.47 6.76 -3.05
N THR A 158 0.86 7.44 -4.00
CA THR A 158 -0.34 6.97 -4.72
C THR A 158 0.01 6.48 -6.13
N GLY A 159 -0.57 5.35 -6.53
CA GLY A 159 -0.19 4.70 -7.79
C GLY A 159 1.19 4.06 -7.71
N CYS A 160 1.58 3.57 -6.54
CA CYS A 160 2.95 3.15 -6.21
C CYS A 160 3.44 1.93 -7.00
N GLY A 161 2.53 1.12 -7.55
CA GLY A 161 2.84 -0.19 -8.12
C GLY A 161 3.54 -1.09 -7.10
N VAL A 162 4.82 -1.41 -7.35
CA VAL A 162 5.68 -2.19 -6.44
C VAL A 162 6.37 -1.34 -5.35
N ALA A 163 5.96 -0.08 -5.18
CA ALA A 163 6.44 0.86 -4.15
C ALA A 163 7.94 1.19 -4.23
N SER A 164 8.53 1.26 -5.42
CA SER A 164 9.95 1.60 -5.59
C SER A 164 10.30 2.97 -4.99
N TRP A 165 9.48 3.99 -5.22
CA TRP A 165 9.72 5.33 -4.65
C TRP A 165 9.70 5.31 -3.12
N GLY A 166 8.67 4.73 -2.52
CA GLY A 166 8.57 4.58 -1.07
C GLY A 166 9.72 3.78 -0.45
N ALA A 167 10.16 2.71 -1.13
CA ALA A 167 11.27 1.87 -0.68
C ALA A 167 12.61 2.64 -0.63
N TYR A 168 12.85 3.52 -1.61
CA TYR A 168 14.09 4.28 -1.70
C TYR A 168 14.06 5.54 -0.83
N LEU A 169 12.89 6.13 -0.56
CA LEU A 169 12.74 7.25 0.36
C LEU A 169 13.21 6.94 1.79
N LEU A 170 13.16 5.68 2.22
CA LEU A 170 13.63 5.32 3.56
C LEU A 170 15.12 5.61 3.76
N SER A 171 15.92 5.63 2.68
CA SER A 171 17.32 6.06 2.74
C SER A 171 17.51 7.58 2.95
N ARG A 172 16.41 8.34 2.87
CA ARG A 172 16.33 9.77 3.20
C ARG A 172 15.61 9.98 4.55
N ASP A 173 15.46 8.93 5.35
CA ASP A 173 14.71 8.93 6.63
C ASP A 173 13.24 9.37 6.50
N ILE A 174 12.65 9.15 5.31
CA ILE A 174 11.24 9.45 5.03
C ILE A 174 10.45 8.14 4.91
N LEU A 175 9.44 7.96 5.77
CA LEU A 175 8.54 6.82 5.76
C LEU A 175 7.38 7.05 4.78
N ALA A 176 7.35 6.29 3.70
CA ALA A 176 6.23 6.31 2.77
C ALA A 176 5.15 5.29 3.16
N MET A 177 3.87 5.68 3.00
CA MET A 177 2.74 4.76 2.91
C MET A 177 2.29 4.67 1.45
N SER A 178 2.51 3.51 0.83
CA SER A 178 2.26 3.29 -0.59
C SER A 178 0.89 2.67 -0.87
N PHE A 179 0.18 3.22 -1.86
CA PHE A 179 -1.16 2.78 -2.27
C PHE A 179 -1.19 2.44 -3.76
N ALA A 180 -1.72 1.26 -4.06
CA ALA A 180 -2.07 0.88 -5.42
C ALA A 180 -3.38 0.10 -5.43
N PRO A 181 -4.22 0.25 -6.48
CA PRO A 181 -5.39 -0.61 -6.65
C PRO A 181 -4.94 -2.05 -6.93
N ARG A 182 -5.82 -3.03 -6.67
CA ARG A 182 -5.65 -4.37 -7.22
C ARG A 182 -5.89 -4.28 -8.73
N ASP A 183 -4.91 -4.72 -9.52
CA ASP A 183 -5.00 -4.72 -10.99
C ASP A 183 -5.29 -6.13 -11.51
N SER A 184 -5.52 -6.26 -12.83
CA SER A 184 -5.72 -7.56 -13.49
C SER A 184 -4.51 -8.50 -13.37
N HIS A 185 -3.33 -7.93 -13.11
CA HIS A 185 -2.06 -8.61 -12.88
C HIS A 185 -1.74 -8.71 -11.37
N GLU A 186 -2.73 -9.09 -10.57
CA GLU A 186 -2.63 -9.31 -9.12
C GLU A 186 -2.29 -8.07 -8.26
N ALA A 187 -2.18 -8.29 -6.94
CA ALA A 187 -1.87 -7.25 -5.97
C ALA A 187 -0.38 -6.91 -6.03
N GLN A 188 -0.01 -5.89 -6.82
CA GLN A 188 1.37 -5.36 -6.87
C GLN A 188 1.90 -4.94 -5.49
N VAL A 189 0.98 -4.59 -4.58
CA VAL A 189 1.23 -4.35 -3.15
C VAL A 189 1.92 -5.54 -2.47
N GLN A 190 1.64 -6.78 -2.87
CA GLN A 190 2.29 -7.96 -2.28
C GLN A 190 3.80 -7.90 -2.50
N PHE A 191 4.29 -7.49 -3.69
CA PHE A 191 5.74 -7.32 -3.89
C PHE A 191 6.34 -6.30 -2.94
N ALA A 192 5.63 -5.20 -2.67
CA ALA A 192 6.10 -4.19 -1.71
C ALA A 192 6.17 -4.77 -0.28
N LEU A 193 5.14 -5.52 0.13
CA LEU A 193 5.08 -6.16 1.44
C LEU A 193 6.18 -7.22 1.63
N GLU A 194 6.44 -8.06 0.62
CA GLU A 194 7.52 -9.06 0.65
C GLU A 194 8.93 -8.44 0.70
N ARG A 195 9.05 -7.15 0.40
CA ARG A 195 10.28 -6.34 0.51
C ARG A 195 10.38 -5.57 1.83
N GLY A 196 9.34 -5.62 2.67
CA GLY A 196 9.24 -4.86 3.92
C GLY A 196 8.86 -3.38 3.72
N VAL A 197 8.30 -3.02 2.56
CA VAL A 197 7.90 -1.64 2.25
C VAL A 197 6.43 -1.44 2.67
N PRO A 198 6.09 -0.41 3.46
CA PRO A 198 4.71 -0.18 3.86
C PRO A 198 3.82 0.12 2.66
N ALA A 199 2.87 -0.77 2.38
CA ALA A 199 1.96 -0.61 1.27
C ALA A 199 0.58 -1.22 1.60
N MET A 200 -0.45 -0.69 0.96
CA MET A 200 -1.81 -1.22 1.06
C MET A 200 -2.56 -1.12 -0.25
N ILE A 201 -3.51 -2.02 -0.44
CA ILE A 201 -4.43 -1.95 -1.57
C ILE A 201 -5.43 -0.82 -1.30
N GLY A 202 -5.53 0.10 -2.26
CA GLY A 202 -6.45 1.20 -2.17
C GLY A 202 -6.35 2.18 -3.33
N VAL A 203 -7.38 3.00 -3.45
CA VAL A 203 -7.50 4.10 -4.41
C VAL A 203 -8.09 5.31 -3.70
N LEU A 204 -7.61 6.51 -4.02
CA LEU A 204 -8.25 7.75 -3.58
C LEU A 204 -9.29 8.13 -4.64
N ALA A 205 -10.49 7.58 -4.46
CA ALA A 205 -11.59 7.64 -5.42
C ALA A 205 -12.77 8.47 -4.86
N SER A 206 -13.78 7.79 -4.33
CA SER A 206 -14.96 8.40 -3.72
C SER A 206 -14.83 8.56 -2.21
N ASN A 207 -14.05 7.67 -1.57
CA ASN A 207 -13.82 7.66 -0.13
C ASN A 207 -12.51 8.37 0.26
N ARG A 208 -12.51 8.97 1.47
CA ARG A 208 -11.28 9.49 2.10
C ARG A 208 -10.42 8.35 2.59
N LEU A 209 -9.11 8.60 2.68
CA LEU A 209 -8.18 7.70 3.34
C LEU A 209 -8.54 7.52 4.82
N THR A 210 -8.15 6.39 5.40
CA THR A 210 -8.27 6.09 6.84
C THR A 210 -7.29 6.86 7.71
N TYR A 211 -6.51 7.75 7.12
CA TYR A 211 -5.55 8.61 7.79
C TYR A 211 -6.18 9.98 8.07
N PRO A 212 -5.90 10.60 9.24
CA PRO A 212 -6.37 11.94 9.53
C PRO A 212 -5.79 12.96 8.53
N ALA A 213 -6.41 14.13 8.46
CA ALA A 213 -5.81 15.27 7.77
C ALA A 213 -4.44 15.60 8.38
N ARG A 214 -3.46 15.93 7.55
CA ARG A 214 -2.05 16.21 7.89
C ARG A 214 -1.30 15.03 8.49
N ALA A 215 -1.67 13.81 8.11
CA ALA A 215 -0.91 12.61 8.46
C ALA A 215 0.40 12.46 7.66
N PHE A 216 0.56 13.19 6.56
CA PHE A 216 1.70 13.12 5.66
C PHE A 216 2.26 14.52 5.38
N ASP A 217 3.58 14.66 5.39
CA ASP A 217 4.26 15.93 5.09
C ASP A 217 4.33 16.18 3.57
N MET A 218 4.35 15.09 2.81
CA MET A 218 4.45 15.07 1.36
C MET A 218 3.47 14.04 0.76
N ALA A 219 2.93 14.33 -0.41
CA ALA A 219 2.23 13.36 -1.23
C ALA A 219 2.88 13.26 -2.62
N HIS A 220 2.93 12.05 -3.15
CA HIS A 220 3.43 11.73 -4.47
C HIS A 220 2.36 10.94 -5.23
N CYS A 221 2.22 11.25 -6.51
CA CYS A 221 1.37 10.51 -7.44
C CYS A 221 2.22 10.12 -8.63
N SER A 222 2.32 8.81 -8.89
CA SER A 222 2.89 8.25 -10.11
C SER A 222 1.76 7.58 -10.90
N ARG A 223 1.15 8.31 -11.84
CA ARG A 223 0.00 7.82 -12.64
C ARG A 223 -1.14 7.26 -11.78
N CYS A 224 -1.45 7.95 -10.68
CA CYS A 224 -2.45 7.52 -9.70
C CYS A 224 -3.90 7.59 -10.20
N LEU A 225 -4.15 8.17 -11.39
CA LEU A 225 -5.48 8.38 -11.98
C LEU A 225 -6.44 9.20 -11.10
N ILE A 226 -5.90 9.99 -10.16
CA ILE A 226 -6.67 10.89 -9.29
C ILE A 226 -6.76 12.26 -9.99
N PRO A 227 -7.96 12.76 -10.32
CA PRO A 227 -8.13 14.08 -10.90
C PRO A 227 -8.12 15.15 -9.79
N TRP A 228 -6.94 15.38 -9.21
CA TRP A 228 -6.75 16.31 -8.10
C TRP A 228 -7.32 17.71 -8.36
N HIS A 229 -7.24 18.20 -9.59
CA HIS A 229 -7.77 19.50 -10.01
C HIS A 229 -9.30 19.62 -9.96
N LEU A 230 -10.05 18.51 -10.03
CA LEU A 230 -11.52 18.55 -10.03
C LEU A 230 -12.12 18.46 -8.63
N TYR A 231 -11.42 17.81 -7.70
CA TYR A 231 -11.96 17.45 -6.38
C TYR A 231 -11.08 17.88 -5.20
N GLY A 232 -9.92 18.49 -5.44
CA GLY A 232 -9.13 19.15 -4.41
C GLY A 232 -9.83 20.44 -3.98
N THR A 233 -10.39 20.48 -2.77
CA THR A 233 -10.87 21.74 -2.20
C THR A 233 -9.66 22.67 -2.03
N PRO A 234 -9.67 23.90 -2.56
CA PRO A 234 -8.70 24.90 -2.18
C PRO A 234 -8.99 25.26 -0.72
N THR A 235 -8.25 24.68 0.22
CA THR A 235 -8.21 25.26 1.56
C THR A 235 -7.51 26.61 1.41
N SER A 236 -8.17 27.68 1.83
CA SER A 236 -7.74 29.09 1.76
C SER A 236 -6.45 29.43 2.53
N SER A 237 -5.64 28.44 2.85
CA SER A 237 -4.40 28.50 3.62
C SER A 237 -3.23 27.79 2.92
N LEU A 238 -3.25 27.70 1.59
CA LEU A 238 -2.05 27.29 0.85
C LEU A 238 -0.99 28.38 1.04
N HIS A 239 0.10 28.02 1.72
CA HIS A 239 1.31 28.85 1.81
C HIS A 239 1.75 29.27 0.40
N PRO A 240 2.41 30.43 0.24
CA PRO A 240 2.83 30.97 -1.07
C PRO A 240 3.77 30.07 -1.89
N ASN A 241 4.22 28.94 -1.35
CA ASN A 241 5.04 27.93 -2.03
C ASN A 241 4.26 26.68 -2.46
N ALA A 242 2.93 26.65 -2.33
CA ALA A 242 2.13 25.59 -2.91
C ALA A 242 2.19 25.66 -4.44
N ILE A 243 2.90 24.71 -5.05
CA ILE A 243 2.98 24.58 -6.51
C ILE A 243 1.54 24.30 -7.02
N PRO A 244 1.01 25.08 -7.97
CA PRO A 244 -0.36 24.92 -8.45
C PRO A 244 -0.62 23.50 -8.99
N PHE A 245 -1.86 23.03 -8.85
CA PHE A 245 -2.34 21.79 -9.45
C PHE A 245 -2.14 21.78 -10.97
N HIS A 246 -1.01 21.23 -11.43
CA HIS A 246 -0.77 21.00 -12.86
C HIS A 246 -1.51 19.71 -13.30
N PRO A 247 -2.10 19.63 -14.50
CA PRO A 247 -2.93 18.49 -14.92
C PRO A 247 -2.12 17.22 -15.23
N SER A 248 -0.83 17.16 -14.86
CA SER A 248 0.01 16.02 -15.16
C SER A 248 -0.40 14.82 -14.30
N HIS A 249 -0.52 13.66 -14.93
CA HIS A 249 -0.81 12.39 -14.29
C HIS A 249 0.23 11.96 -13.23
N SER A 250 1.28 12.75 -12.99
CA SER A 250 2.25 12.56 -11.92
C SER A 250 2.64 13.90 -11.29
N GLY A 251 2.97 13.91 -10.00
CA GLY A 251 3.29 15.12 -9.25
C GLY A 251 3.70 14.84 -7.80
N ILE A 252 4.36 15.83 -7.19
CA ILE A 252 4.74 15.85 -5.77
C ILE A 252 4.13 17.08 -5.14
N TYR A 253 3.59 16.91 -3.95
CA TYR A 253 2.80 17.91 -3.25
C TYR A 253 3.31 17.98 -1.82
N THR A 254 3.88 19.11 -1.43
CA THR A 254 4.21 19.39 -0.03
C THR A 254 2.97 19.97 0.65
N HIS A 255 2.65 19.49 1.87
CA HIS A 255 1.45 19.87 2.65
C HIS A 255 0.09 19.40 2.12
N ALA A 256 0.05 18.33 1.32
CA ALA A 256 -1.20 17.80 0.79
C ALA A 256 -1.84 16.77 1.73
N LEU A 257 -3.07 17.09 2.17
CA LEU A 257 -4.00 16.34 3.04
C LEU A 257 -3.89 16.67 4.51
#